data_AF-A0A5S4HB58-F1
#
_entry.id   AF-A0A5S4HB58-F1
#
_cell.length_a   1.000
_cell.length_b   1.000
_cell.length_c   1.000
_cell.angle_alpha   90.00
_cell.angle_beta   90.00
_cell.angle_gamma   90.00
#
_symmetry.space_group_name_H-M   'P 1'
#
loop_
_entity.id
_entity.type
_entity.pdbx_description
1 polymer ?
#
loop_
_entity_poly.entity_id
_entity_poly.type
_entity_poly.pdbx_seq_one_letter_code
_entity_poly.pdbx_strand_id
1 'polypeptide(L)' 'MGVLPDRREAAAPAVVGSLSRRELEVLTLLSKMLTTEEIATEMYLSVNTVKTHLRNIYRKLAVTRRGEAVRRARRYRLL' A
#
# COMPACT_ATOMS: atom_id res chain seq x y z
N MET A 1 22.08 14.36 22.42
CA MET A 1 21.33 13.11 22.68
C MET A 1 19.85 13.45 22.77
N GLY A 2 19.14 13.42 21.65
CA GLY A 2 17.71 13.70 21.58
C GLY A 2 17.15 12.91 20.43
N VAL A 3 17.04 11.59 20.62
CA VAL A 3 16.37 10.71 19.66
C VAL A 3 14.91 11.11 19.60
N LEU A 4 14.51 11.71 18.48
CA LEU A 4 13.12 11.93 18.13
C LEU A 4 12.42 10.56 18.13
N PRO A 5 11.25 10.41 18.78
CA PRO A 5 10.52 9.17 18.69
C PRO A 5 10.06 8.99 17.23
N ASP A 6 10.60 7.98 16.55
CA ASP A 6 10.05 7.49 15.29
C ASP A 6 8.58 7.15 15.58
N ARG A 7 7.65 7.93 15.01
CA ARG A 7 6.19 7.74 15.13
C ARG A 7 5.74 6.49 14.37
N ARG A 8 6.36 5.34 14.60
CA ARG A 8 5.94 4.07 14.04
C ARG A 8 5.44 3.16 15.14
N GLU A 9 4.11 3.20 15.25
CA GLU A 9 3.23 2.05 15.48
C GLU A 9 3.61 1.13 16.64
N ALA A 10 2.97 1.42 17.78
CA ALA A 10 2.74 0.45 18.84
C ALA A 10 1.91 -0.75 18.35
N ALA A 11 2.16 -1.89 18.99
CA ALA A 11 1.86 -3.25 18.59
C ALA A 11 0.38 -3.71 18.71
N ALA A 12 -0.08 -4.46 17.70
CA ALA A 12 -1.13 -5.49 17.68
C ALA A 12 -1.09 -6.19 16.29
N PRO A 13 -1.74 -7.36 16.02
CA PRO A 13 -1.68 -8.02 14.71
C PRO A 13 -2.57 -7.25 13.71
N ALA A 14 -2.12 -6.08 13.29
CA ALA A 14 -2.95 -5.00 12.75
C ALA A 14 -2.84 -4.84 11.23
N VAL A 15 -2.77 -5.93 10.45
CA VAL A 15 -2.59 -5.83 8.99
C VAL A 15 -3.74 -5.08 8.29
N VAL A 16 -4.93 -5.05 8.91
CA VAL A 16 -6.10 -4.31 8.41
C VAL A 16 -6.03 -2.80 8.75
N GLY A 17 -5.27 -2.41 9.78
CA GLY A 17 -5.08 -1.00 10.17
C GLY A 17 -3.84 -0.32 9.57
N SER A 18 -2.92 -1.08 8.95
CA SER A 18 -1.62 -0.55 8.54
C SER A 18 -1.67 0.29 7.26
N LEU A 19 -2.59 0.00 6.33
CA LEU A 19 -2.66 0.74 5.07
C LEU A 19 -3.45 2.04 5.25
N SER A 20 -2.85 3.14 4.82
CA SER A 20 -3.54 4.42 4.70
C SER A 20 -4.64 4.35 3.64
N ARG A 21 -5.59 5.29 3.69
CA ARG A 21 -6.66 5.41 2.67
C ARG A 21 -6.10 5.48 1.25
N ARG A 22 -5.04 6.28 1.04
CA ARG A 22 -4.40 6.42 -0.27
C ARG A 22 -3.75 5.13 -0.75
N GLU A 23 -3.16 4.35 0.16
CA GLU A 23 -2.60 3.04 -0.17
C GLU A 23 -3.68 2.01 -0.49
N LEU A 24 -4.83 2.05 0.19
CA LEU A 24 -6.00 1.22 -0.14
C LEU A 24 -6.58 1.56 -1.52
N GLU A 25 -6.66 2.86 -1.86
CA GLU A 25 -7.08 3.29 -3.20
C GLU A 25 -6.14 2.75 -4.28
N VAL A 26 -4.82 2.92 -4.11
CA VAL A 26 -3.80 2.36 -5.02
C VAL A 26 -3.96 0.83 -5.13
N LEU A 27 -4.13 0.14 -4.01
CA LEU A 27 -4.30 -1.32 -3.96
C LEU A 27 -5.59 -1.78 -4.67
N THR A 28 -6.66 -1.00 -4.57
CA THR A 28 -7.93 -1.25 -5.25
C THR A 28 -7.77 -1.15 -6.76
N LEU A 29 -7.15 -0.08 -7.26
CA LEU A 29 -6.88 0.07 -8.69
C LEU A 29 -5.89 -1.00 -9.19
N LEU A 30 -4.91 -1.36 -8.36
CA LEU A 30 -3.97 -2.43 -8.65
C LEU A 30 -4.68 -3.80 -8.80
N SER A 31 -5.74 -4.05 -8.03
CA SER A 31 -6.56 -5.26 -8.13
C SER A 31 -7.37 -5.36 -9.43
N LYS A 32 -7.67 -4.22 -10.06
CA LYS A 32 -8.32 -4.10 -11.36
C LYS A 32 -7.35 -4.26 -12.54
N MET A 33 -6.11 -4.68 -12.27
CA MET A 33 -5.04 -4.88 -13.26
C MET A 33 -4.51 -3.61 -13.95
N LEU A 34 -4.82 -2.41 -13.45
CA LEU A 34 -4.28 -1.15 -14.00
C LEU A 34 -2.76 -1.05 -13.79
N THR A 35 -2.04 -0.63 -14.82
CA THR A 35 -0.61 -0.30 -14.77
C THR A 35 -0.33 0.85 -13.79
N THR A 36 0.93 1.00 -13.39
CA THR A 36 1.33 2.09 -12.47
C THR A 36 1.03 3.47 -13.06
N GLU A 37 1.10 3.61 -14.38
CA GLU A 37 0.80 4.83 -15.12
C GLU A 37 -0.70 5.12 -15.15
N GLU A 38 -1.53 4.12 -15.43
CA GLU A 38 -2.99 4.26 -15.37
C GLU A 38 -3.45 4.61 -13.95
N ILE A 39 -2.90 3.96 -12.92
CA ILE A 39 -3.18 4.30 -11.52
C ILE A 39 -2.80 5.76 -11.22
N ALA A 40 -1.67 6.22 -11.76
CA ALA A 40 -1.23 7.61 -11.57
C ALA A 40 -2.21 8.59 -12.21
N THR A 41 -2.66 8.30 -13.43
CA THR A 41 -3.68 9.08 -14.15
C THR A 41 -5.01 9.11 -13.40
N GLU A 42 -5.55 7.94 -13.01
CA GLU A 42 -6.82 7.82 -12.28
C GLU A 42 -6.82 8.56 -10.94
N MET A 43 -5.66 8.61 -10.26
CA MET A 43 -5.51 9.25 -8.96
C MET A 43 -5.05 10.71 -9.06
N TYR A 44 -4.81 11.25 -10.26
CA TYR A 44 -4.20 12.56 -10.50
C TYR A 44 -2.86 12.73 -9.74
N LEU A 45 -2.01 11.71 -9.78
CA LEU A 45 -0.71 11.66 -9.12
C LEU A 45 0.43 11.47 -10.12
N SER A 46 1.66 11.76 -9.69
CA SER A 46 2.83 11.32 -10.45
C SER A 46 3.04 9.81 -10.33
N VAL A 47 3.61 9.20 -11.38
CA VAL A 47 4.01 7.77 -11.37
C VAL A 47 4.96 7.47 -10.19
N ASN A 48 5.85 8.39 -9.83
CA ASN A 48 6.78 8.23 -8.71
C ASN A 48 6.07 8.21 -7.35
N THR A 49 5.01 9.01 -7.20
CA THR A 49 4.15 9.00 -6.00
C THR A 49 3.45 7.65 -5.89
N VAL A 50 2.88 7.12 -6.98
CA VAL A 50 2.26 5.79 -6.99
C VAL A 50 3.28 4.70 -6.68
N LYS A 51 4.48 4.72 -7.28
CA LYS A 51 5.57 3.78 -6.94
C LYS A 51 5.93 3.82 -5.46
N THR A 52 5.90 4.99 -4.84
CA THR A 52 6.15 5.15 -3.40
C THR A 52 5.05 4.49 -2.56
N HIS A 53 3.78 4.69 -2.93
CA HIS A 53 2.67 3.99 -2.28
C HIS A 53 2.77 2.47 -2.45
N LEU A 54 3.08 1.98 -3.66
CA LEU A 54 3.29 0.55 -3.93
C LEU A 54 4.39 -0.05 -3.05
N ARG A 55 5.52 0.63 -2.91
CA ARG A 55 6.61 0.20 -2.03
C ARG A 55 6.15 0.07 -0.58
N ASN A 56 5.38 1.05 -0.09
CA ASN A 56 4.86 0.99 1.27
C ASN A 56 3.82 -0.12 1.44
N ILE A 57 2.92 -0.31 0.46
CA ILE A 57 1.94 -1.41 0.43
C ILE A 57 2.67 -2.74 0.51
N TYR A 58 3.67 -2.96 -0.35
CA TYR A 58 4.44 -4.20 -0.39
C TYR A 58 5.15 -4.48 0.93
N ARG A 59 5.78 -3.46 1.53
CA ARG A 59 6.38 -3.56 2.86
C ARG A 59 5.35 -3.91 3.94
N LYS A 60 4.20 -3.23 3.97
CA LYS A 60 3.14 -3.41 4.98
C LYS A 60 2.43 -4.76 4.84
N LEU A 61 2.27 -5.24 3.61
CA LEU A 61 1.70 -6.56 3.33
C LEU A 61 2.76 -7.68 3.40
N ALA A 62 4.05 -7.37 3.57
CA ALA A 62 5.16 -8.32 3.53
C ALA A 62 5.17 -9.17 2.23
N VAL A 63 5.07 -8.50 1.09
CA VAL A 63 5.08 -9.11 -0.25
C VAL A 63 6.08 -8.37 -1.13
N THR A 64 6.47 -8.99 -2.25
CA THR A 64 7.38 -8.36 -3.23
C THR A 64 6.76 -8.22 -4.60
N ARG A 65 5.69 -8.99 -4.88
CA ARG A 65 5.05 -9.04 -6.19
C ARG A 65 3.65 -8.43 -6.17
N ARG A 66 3.31 -7.80 -7.29
CA ARG A 66 1.98 -7.24 -7.55
C ARG A 66 0.85 -8.22 -7.28
N GLY A 67 0.93 -9.42 -7.85
CA GLY A 67 -0.11 -10.45 -7.68
C GLY A 67 -0.22 -10.96 -6.23
N GLU A 68 0.89 -11.01 -5.50
CA GLU A 68 0.88 -11.37 -4.08
C GLU A 68 0.20 -10.31 -3.22
N ALA A 69 0.43 -9.02 -3.52
CA ALA A 69 -0.26 -7.92 -2.85
C ALA A 69 -1.78 -8.04 -2.98
N VAL A 70 -2.30 -8.30 -4.20
CA VAL A 70 -3.74 -8.50 -4.43
C VAL A 70 -4.26 -9.73 -3.69
N ARG A 71 -3.58 -10.87 -3.80
CA ARG A 71 -3.99 -12.10 -3.11
C ARG A 71 -4.05 -11.93 -1.60
N ARG A 72 -3.05 -11.25 -1.04
CA ARG A 72 -2.94 -11.03 0.41
C ARG A 72 -3.96 -10.01 0.89
N ALA A 73 -4.21 -8.96 0.11
CA ALA A 73 -5.28 -8.01 0.37
C ALA A 73 -6.67 -8.67 0.42
N ARG A 74 -6.99 -9.56 -0.53
CA ARG A 74 -8.23 -10.36 -0.51
C ARG A 74 -8.31 -11.27 0.72
N ARG A 75 -7.21 -11.93 1.09
CA ARG A 75 -7.13 -12.76 2.32
C ARG A 75 -7.44 -11.94 3.57
N TYR A 76 -6.98 -10.70 3.62
CA TYR A 76 -7.24 -9.77 4.73
C TYR A 76 -8.56 -9.02 4.62
N ARG A 77 -9.41 -9.33 3.63
CA ARG A 77 -10.69 -8.65 3.36
C ARG A 77 -10.56 -7.13 3.20
N LEU A 78 -9.44 -6.71 2.60
CA LEU A 78 -9.20 -5.32 2.22
C LEU A 78 -9.72 -5.00 0.81
N LEU A 79 -10.04 -6.05 0.04
CA LEU A 79 -10.58 -6.06 -1.32
C LEU A 79 -11.62 -7.17 -1.44
#